data_AF-A0A7W1PBA9-F1
#
_entry.id   AF-A0A7W1PBA9-F1
#
_cell.length_a   1.000
_cell.length_b   1.000
_cell.length_c   1.000
_cell.angle_alpha   90.00
_cell.angle_beta   90.00
_cell.angle_gamma   90.00
#
_symmetry.space_group_name_H-M   'P 1'
#
loop_
_entity.id
_entity.type
_entity.pdbx_description
1 polymer ?
#
loop_
_entity_poly.entity_id
_entity_poly.type
_entity_poly.pdbx_seq_one_letter_code
_entity_poly.pdbx_strand_id
1 'polypeptide(L)'
;MSFAARQARLRVMTLAESYARRFGSDENTWPIRVPREPLSLEHLVREALPEDHSRFDVRSLRGRTLLNFAWDAGGEWELWTMTLPSGLKLFCDAGADETRILASGGRHASDDTDRLFLTLLAESGGERFGIEMSGGAPTAIRTAVEDREQLVDFFLHLFEVTGAEASVRAQLDHAGVALEPGPAGADFRETVASWLDMAAS
;
A
#
# COMPACT_ATOMS: atom_id res chain seq x y z
N MET A 1 16.21 -5.96 21.20
CA MET A 1 14.80 -5.91 21.65
C MET A 1 14.65 -6.62 23.00
N SER A 2 14.13 -5.95 24.02
CA SER A 2 13.92 -6.49 25.38
C SER A 2 12.79 -7.54 25.41
N PHE A 3 12.73 -8.34 26.48
CA PHE A 3 11.64 -9.32 26.67
C PHE A 3 10.27 -8.64 26.73
N ALA A 4 10.15 -7.55 27.49
CA ALA A 4 8.91 -6.76 27.59
C ALA A 4 8.46 -6.23 26.22
N ALA A 5 9.39 -5.72 25.40
CA ALA A 5 9.07 -5.24 24.05
C ALA A 5 8.59 -6.37 23.13
N ARG A 6 9.21 -7.57 23.21
CA ARG A 6 8.75 -8.75 22.46
C ARG A 6 7.36 -9.19 22.89
N GLN A 7 7.08 -9.19 24.19
CA GLN A 7 5.78 -9.58 24.73
C GLN A 7 4.69 -8.58 24.33
N ALA A 8 4.98 -7.27 24.39
CA ALA A 8 4.08 -6.22 23.92
C ALA A 8 3.75 -6.40 22.43
N ARG A 9 4.78 -6.59 21.60
CA ARG A 9 4.62 -6.87 20.17
C ARG A 9 3.73 -8.08 19.92
N LEU A 10 3.98 -9.19 20.61
CA LEU A 10 3.21 -10.42 20.45
C LEU A 10 1.74 -10.22 20.81
N ARG A 11 1.44 -9.50 21.90
CA ARG A 11 0.05 -9.18 22.29
C ARG A 11 -0.70 -8.41 21.21
N VAL A 12 -0.07 -7.37 20.65
CA VAL A 12 -0.67 -6.57 19.57
C VAL A 12 -0.92 -7.45 18.33
N MET A 13 0.06 -8.27 17.94
CA MET A 13 -0.08 -9.16 16.78
C MET A 13 -1.15 -10.24 16.99
N THR A 14 -1.24 -10.82 18.20
CA THR A 14 -2.29 -11.79 18.53
C THR A 14 -3.68 -11.16 18.48
N LEU A 15 -3.83 -9.92 18.97
CA LEU A 15 -5.09 -9.20 18.85
C LEU A 15 -5.44 -8.92 17.38
N ALA A 16 -4.49 -8.40 16.60
CA ALA A 16 -4.66 -8.17 15.17
C ALA A 16 -5.08 -9.44 14.41
N GLU A 17 -4.52 -10.60 14.78
CA GLU A 17 -4.92 -11.89 14.21
C GLU A 17 -6.38 -12.24 14.48
N SER A 18 -6.89 -11.95 15.68
CA SER A 18 -8.29 -12.21 16.02
C SER A 18 -9.26 -11.34 15.20
N TYR A 19 -8.85 -10.12 14.84
CA TYR A 19 -9.58 -9.27 13.89
C TYR A 19 -9.47 -9.78 12.46
N ALA A 20 -8.27 -10.11 12.00
CA ALA A 20 -8.02 -10.57 10.63
C ALA A 20 -8.83 -11.84 10.26
N ARG A 21 -9.07 -12.73 11.22
CA ARG A 21 -9.93 -13.92 11.02
C ARG A 21 -11.39 -13.60 10.71
N ARG A 22 -11.84 -12.38 11.02
CA ARG A 22 -13.21 -11.90 10.74
C ARG A 22 -13.31 -11.15 9.41
N PHE A 23 -12.19 -10.93 8.71
CA PHE A 23 -12.21 -10.27 7.41
C PHE A 23 -12.97 -11.13 6.40
N GLY A 24 -13.83 -10.46 5.62
CA GLY A 24 -14.62 -11.08 4.57
C GLY A 24 -13.85 -11.12 3.25
N SER A 25 -14.32 -11.91 2.30
CA SER A 25 -13.88 -11.83 0.90
C SER A 25 -15.12 -12.02 0.04
N ASP A 26 -15.12 -11.38 -1.12
CA ASP A 26 -16.08 -11.65 -2.18
C ASP A 26 -15.35 -12.12 -3.45
N GLU A 27 -16.08 -12.26 -4.55
CA GLU A 27 -15.55 -12.69 -5.85
C GLU A 27 -14.49 -11.73 -6.42
N ASN A 28 -14.51 -10.45 -6.05
CA ASN A 28 -13.61 -9.42 -6.55
C ASN A 28 -12.34 -9.27 -5.71
N THR A 29 -12.30 -9.81 -4.49
CA THR A 29 -11.12 -9.73 -3.62
C THR A 29 -10.46 -11.08 -3.39
N TRP A 30 -11.11 -12.21 -3.69
CA TRP A 30 -10.58 -13.54 -3.36
C TRP A 30 -9.19 -13.80 -3.99
N PRO A 31 -8.23 -14.40 -3.25
CA PRO A 31 -8.27 -14.85 -1.84
C PRO A 31 -7.92 -13.79 -0.79
N ILE A 32 -7.76 -12.51 -1.16
CA ILE A 32 -7.56 -11.42 -0.21
C ILE A 32 -8.85 -11.18 0.60
N ARG A 33 -8.69 -11.09 1.91
CA ARG A 33 -9.79 -10.80 2.83
C ARG A 33 -9.68 -9.38 3.36
N VAL A 34 -10.77 -8.63 3.30
CA VAL A 34 -10.86 -7.22 3.64
C VAL A 34 -11.80 -7.04 4.84
N PRO A 35 -11.46 -6.21 5.85
CA PRO A 35 -12.42 -5.77 6.85
C PRO A 35 -13.53 -4.92 6.21
N ARG A 36 -14.65 -4.73 6.92
CA ARG A 36 -15.70 -3.82 6.45
C ARG A 36 -15.21 -2.37 6.34
N GLU A 37 -14.32 -1.97 7.25
CA GLU A 37 -13.65 -0.68 7.28
C GLU A 37 -12.19 -0.90 7.69
N PRO A 38 -11.23 -0.11 7.18
CA PRO A 38 -9.82 -0.20 7.61
C PRO A 38 -9.67 -0.14 9.13
N LEU A 39 -8.83 -1.00 9.69
CA LEU A 39 -8.64 -1.06 11.15
C LEU A 39 -7.44 -0.22 11.58
N SER A 40 -7.65 0.77 12.45
CA SER A 40 -6.54 1.53 13.06
C SER A 40 -5.64 0.63 13.92
N LEU A 41 -4.34 0.62 13.62
CA LEU A 41 -3.34 -0.07 14.42
C LEU A 41 -3.15 0.62 15.77
N GLU A 42 -3.24 1.95 15.84
CA GLU A 42 -3.17 2.71 17.09
C GLU A 42 -4.33 2.33 18.03
N HIS A 43 -5.52 2.07 17.49
CA HIS A 43 -6.64 1.52 18.26
C HIS A 43 -6.30 0.12 18.79
N LEU A 44 -5.80 -0.77 17.94
CA LEU A 44 -5.43 -2.13 18.35
C LEU A 44 -4.30 -2.14 19.39
N VAL A 45 -3.34 -1.23 19.30
CA VAL A 45 -2.28 -1.06 20.31
C VAL A 45 -2.86 -0.60 21.65
N ARG A 46 -3.80 0.36 21.64
CA ARG A 46 -4.50 0.80 22.86
C ARG A 46 -5.30 -0.33 23.51
N GLU A 47 -6.00 -1.13 22.71
CA GLU A 47 -6.77 -2.29 23.20
C GLU A 47 -5.85 -3.39 23.75
N ALA A 48 -4.77 -3.71 23.03
CA ALA A 48 -3.84 -4.76 23.43
C ALA A 48 -2.96 -4.38 24.63
N LEU A 49 -2.62 -3.10 24.79
CA LEU A 49 -1.69 -2.56 25.78
C LEU A 49 -2.28 -1.33 26.53
N PRO A 50 -3.34 -1.49 27.35
CA PRO A 50 -4.06 -0.35 27.93
C PRO A 50 -3.16 0.64 28.70
N GLU A 51 -2.17 0.14 29.44
CA GLU A 51 -1.30 0.94 30.32
C GLU A 51 -0.03 1.47 29.63
N ASP A 52 0.43 0.85 28.54
CA ASP A 52 1.75 1.11 27.92
C ASP A 52 1.68 1.53 26.44
N HIS A 53 0.49 1.68 25.87
CA HIS A 53 0.29 1.97 24.44
C HIS A 53 1.09 3.17 23.93
N SER A 54 1.25 4.23 24.72
CA SER A 54 1.96 5.46 24.35
C SER A 54 3.46 5.26 24.11
N ARG A 55 4.03 4.15 24.61
CA ARG A 55 5.45 3.79 24.42
C ARG A 55 5.66 2.80 23.29
N PHE A 56 4.59 2.28 22.71
CA PHE A 56 4.67 1.27 21.67
C PHE A 56 4.72 1.96 20.30
N ASP A 57 5.84 1.78 19.60
CA ASP A 57 5.98 2.23 18.22
C ASP A 57 5.27 1.26 17.26
N VAL A 58 4.16 1.69 16.65
CA VAL A 58 3.40 0.93 15.66
C VAL A 58 4.28 0.55 14.47
N ARG A 59 5.17 1.45 14.01
CA ARG A 59 6.05 1.19 12.86
C ARG A 59 7.02 0.07 13.13
N SER A 60 7.29 -0.26 14.40
CA SER A 60 8.09 -1.44 14.73
C SER A 60 7.45 -2.72 14.20
N LEU A 61 6.11 -2.79 14.05
CA LEU A 61 5.39 -3.95 13.51
C LEU A 61 5.69 -4.23 12.04
N ARG A 62 6.17 -3.23 11.30
CA ARG A 62 6.46 -3.31 9.87
C ARG A 62 7.41 -4.44 9.53
N GLY A 63 7.04 -5.22 8.54
CA GLY A 63 7.87 -6.22 7.87
C GLY A 63 8.52 -5.62 6.63
N ARG A 64 7.87 -5.78 5.47
CA ARG A 64 8.36 -5.30 4.17
C ARG A 64 7.50 -4.13 3.68
N THR A 65 8.14 -3.03 3.29
CA THR A 65 7.50 -1.94 2.55
C THR A 65 7.31 -2.36 1.10
N LEU A 66 6.11 -2.20 0.57
CA LEU A 66 5.77 -2.51 -0.82
C LEU A 66 5.89 -1.27 -1.70
N LEU A 67 5.27 -0.17 -1.25
CA LEU A 67 5.24 1.11 -1.95
C LEU A 67 5.38 2.24 -0.94
N ASN A 68 6.06 3.31 -1.34
CA ASN A 68 6.08 4.57 -0.63
C ASN A 68 5.99 5.69 -1.68
N PHE A 69 5.02 6.57 -1.47
CA PHE A 69 4.74 7.71 -2.32
C PHE A 69 5.04 8.98 -1.55
N ALA A 70 5.64 9.95 -2.23
CA ALA A 70 5.81 11.31 -1.74
C ALA A 70 5.31 12.31 -2.78
N TRP A 71 4.77 13.43 -2.30
CA TRP A 71 4.31 14.56 -3.09
C TRP A 71 4.99 15.85 -2.61
N ASP A 72 5.15 16.85 -3.48
CA ASP A 72 5.90 18.09 -3.22
C ASP A 72 5.39 18.91 -2.02
N ALA A 73 4.12 18.77 -1.65
CA ALA A 73 3.54 19.42 -0.48
C ALA A 73 3.90 18.73 0.86
N GLY A 74 4.81 17.77 0.84
CA GLY A 74 5.22 16.98 2.02
C GLY A 74 4.25 15.87 2.40
N GLY A 75 3.27 15.58 1.54
CA GLY A 75 2.42 14.41 1.70
C GLY A 75 3.24 13.15 1.49
N GLU A 76 3.06 12.16 2.36
CA GLU A 76 3.64 10.83 2.22
C GLU A 76 2.58 9.77 2.49
N TRP A 77 2.66 8.68 1.73
CA TRP A 77 1.85 7.49 1.95
C TRP A 77 2.73 6.25 1.80
N GLU A 78 2.59 5.28 2.70
CA GLU A 78 3.37 4.05 2.68
C GLU A 78 2.42 2.85 2.72
N LEU A 79 2.64 1.89 1.82
CA LEU A 79 2.06 0.56 1.86
C LEU A 79 3.12 -0.44 2.32
N TRP A 80 2.78 -1.25 3.31
CA TRP A 80 3.70 -2.24 3.85
C TRP A 80 2.94 -3.47 4.37
N THR A 81 3.70 -4.51 4.71
CA THR A 81 3.14 -5.77 5.20
C THR A 81 3.69 -6.14 6.56
N MET A 82 2.89 -6.83 7.37
CA MET A 82 3.38 -7.58 8.53
C MET A 82 2.91 -9.04 8.48
N THR A 83 3.76 -9.94 8.96
CA THR A 83 3.43 -11.35 9.11
C THR A 83 3.07 -11.64 10.55
N LEU A 84 1.88 -12.18 10.77
CA LEU A 84 1.38 -12.59 12.08
C LEU A 84 2.02 -13.91 12.54
N PRO A 85 1.98 -14.25 13.85
CA PRO A 85 2.56 -15.49 14.37
C PRO A 85 2.02 -16.76 13.69
N SER A 86 0.78 -16.74 13.22
CA SER A 86 0.16 -17.82 12.44
C SER A 86 0.65 -17.95 10.99
N GLY A 87 1.51 -17.04 10.53
CA GLY A 87 1.94 -16.93 9.14
C GLY A 87 0.96 -16.20 8.22
N LEU A 88 -0.14 -15.64 8.76
CA LEU A 88 -1.05 -14.77 8.00
C LEU A 88 -0.34 -13.43 7.69
N LYS A 89 -0.46 -12.96 6.44
CA LYS A 89 0.06 -11.64 6.04
C LYS A 89 -1.04 -10.59 6.19
N LEU A 90 -0.70 -9.44 6.75
CA LEU A 90 -1.54 -8.25 6.76
C LEU A 90 -0.95 -7.18 5.86
N PHE A 91 -1.80 -6.55 5.07
CA PHE A 91 -1.49 -5.36 4.29
C PHE A 91 -1.90 -4.15 5.12
N CYS A 92 -0.97 -3.22 5.28
CA CYS A 92 -1.14 -2.03 6.09
C CYS A 92 -0.72 -0.80 5.29
N ASP A 93 -1.39 0.32 5.54
CA ASP A 93 -0.90 1.61 5.09
C ASP A 93 -0.62 2.57 6.24
N ALA A 94 0.15 3.61 5.93
CA ALA A 94 0.40 4.75 6.80
C ALA A 94 0.32 6.03 5.96
N GLY A 95 -0.55 6.95 6.38
CA GLY A 95 -0.58 8.33 5.89
C GLY A 95 -0.09 9.32 6.95
N ALA A 96 -0.56 10.56 6.89
CA ALA A 96 -0.23 11.60 7.87
C ALA A 96 -0.86 11.35 9.26
N ASP A 97 -2.08 10.80 9.29
CA ASP A 97 -2.90 10.79 10.50
C ASP A 97 -2.89 9.46 11.25
N GLU A 98 -2.90 8.33 10.53
CA GLU A 98 -3.03 7.01 11.14
C GLU A 98 -2.38 5.89 10.31
N THR A 99 -2.17 4.77 10.99
CA THR A 99 -1.70 3.52 10.40
C THR A 99 -2.83 2.50 10.42
N ARG A 100 -3.16 1.90 9.27
CA ARG A 100 -4.35 1.05 9.16
C ARG A 100 -4.03 -0.34 8.63
N ILE A 101 -4.80 -1.34 9.05
CA ILE A 101 -4.85 -2.65 8.41
C ILE A 101 -5.93 -2.60 7.34
N LEU A 102 -5.52 -2.86 6.11
CA LEU A 102 -6.35 -2.81 4.91
C LEU A 102 -6.91 -4.16 4.52
N ALA A 103 -6.11 -5.22 4.69
CA ALA A 103 -6.48 -6.56 4.26
C ALA A 103 -5.61 -7.63 4.91
N SER A 104 -6.00 -8.89 4.70
CA SER A 104 -5.18 -10.06 4.99
C SER A 104 -5.06 -10.96 3.77
N GLY A 105 -3.87 -11.53 3.59
CA GLY A 105 -3.55 -12.51 2.55
C GLY A 105 -3.18 -13.87 3.16
N GLY A 106 -3.28 -14.93 2.35
CA GLY A 106 -3.20 -16.34 2.76
C GLY A 106 -1.97 -16.74 3.59
N ARG A 107 -2.02 -17.97 4.14
CA ARG A 107 -0.86 -18.56 4.82
C ARG A 107 0.24 -18.83 3.80
N HIS A 108 1.46 -18.42 4.13
CA HIS A 108 2.64 -18.37 3.25
C HIS A 108 2.69 -17.08 2.44
N ALA A 109 3.47 -16.13 2.96
CA ALA A 109 3.85 -14.89 2.31
C ALA A 109 4.64 -15.18 1.02
N SER A 110 3.97 -15.52 -0.08
CA SER A 110 4.58 -15.48 -1.41
C SER A 110 4.48 -14.06 -1.97
N ASP A 111 5.38 -13.74 -2.91
CA ASP A 111 5.31 -12.52 -3.71
C ASP A 111 4.03 -12.48 -4.56
N ASP A 112 3.42 -13.63 -4.88
CA ASP A 112 2.15 -13.68 -5.63
C ASP A 112 0.99 -13.00 -4.89
N THR A 113 0.96 -13.10 -3.56
CA THR A 113 -0.08 -12.44 -2.76
C THR A 113 0.12 -10.92 -2.75
N ASP A 114 1.37 -10.46 -2.77
CA ASP A 114 1.68 -9.02 -2.85
C ASP A 114 1.32 -8.49 -4.24
N ARG A 115 1.65 -9.22 -5.31
CA ARG A 115 1.26 -8.89 -6.68
C ARG A 115 -0.26 -8.80 -6.82
N LEU A 116 -1.00 -9.79 -6.34
CA LEU A 116 -2.46 -9.78 -6.39
C LEU A 116 -3.04 -8.59 -5.63
N PHE A 117 -2.56 -8.31 -4.41
CA PHE A 117 -3.03 -7.16 -3.64
C PHE A 117 -2.80 -5.85 -4.40
N LEU A 118 -1.61 -5.66 -4.97
CA LEU A 118 -1.28 -4.47 -5.76
C LEU A 118 -2.16 -4.33 -7.01
N THR A 119 -2.43 -5.43 -7.72
CA THR A 119 -3.36 -5.42 -8.86
C THR A 119 -4.75 -4.96 -8.43
N LEU A 120 -5.31 -5.56 -7.37
CA LEU A 120 -6.63 -5.18 -6.87
C LEU A 120 -6.68 -3.72 -6.37
N LEU A 121 -5.57 -3.24 -5.79
CA LEU A 121 -5.43 -1.87 -5.32
C LEU A 121 -5.49 -0.89 -6.49
N ALA A 122 -4.73 -1.14 -7.55
CA ALA A 122 -4.70 -0.31 -8.75
C ALA A 122 -6.05 -0.29 -9.47
N GLU A 123 -6.64 -1.47 -9.73
CA GLU A 123 -7.93 -1.60 -10.43
C GLU A 123 -9.10 -0.92 -9.73
N SER A 124 -9.03 -0.77 -8.40
CA SER A 124 -10.09 -0.13 -7.61
C SER A 124 -9.76 1.29 -7.20
N GLY A 125 -8.58 1.82 -7.55
CA GLY A 125 -8.12 3.10 -7.02
C GLY A 125 -8.09 3.15 -5.48
N GLY A 126 -7.96 2.00 -4.81
CA GLY A 126 -8.03 1.90 -3.35
C GLY A 126 -9.41 1.65 -2.75
N GLU A 127 -10.50 1.81 -3.50
CA GLU A 127 -11.87 1.76 -2.97
C GLU A 127 -12.17 0.43 -2.26
N ARG A 128 -11.74 -0.70 -2.85
CA ARG A 128 -11.93 -2.05 -2.28
C ARG A 128 -11.30 -2.22 -0.89
N PHE A 129 -10.37 -1.34 -0.51
CA PHE A 129 -9.64 -1.39 0.75
C PHE A 129 -9.94 -0.18 1.65
N GLY A 130 -10.96 0.63 1.32
CA GLY A 130 -11.30 1.84 2.07
C GLY A 130 -10.23 2.92 2.00
N ILE A 131 -9.44 2.95 0.92
CA ILE A 131 -8.45 4.00 0.66
C ILE A 131 -9.01 4.95 -0.39
N GLU A 132 -8.98 6.24 -0.09
CA GLU A 132 -9.24 7.28 -1.07
C GLU A 132 -7.90 7.74 -1.67
N MET A 133 -7.57 7.25 -2.86
CA MET A 133 -6.36 7.67 -3.60
C MET A 133 -6.61 8.96 -4.41
N SER A 134 -7.45 9.86 -3.91
CA SER A 134 -7.70 11.14 -4.57
C SER A 134 -6.43 12.00 -4.51
N GLY A 135 -5.84 12.32 -5.66
CA GLY A 135 -4.63 13.12 -5.74
C GLY A 135 -4.00 13.11 -7.13
N GLY A 136 -3.04 14.00 -7.35
CA GLY A 136 -2.16 13.91 -8.52
C GLY A 136 -1.16 12.75 -8.39
N ALA A 137 -0.42 12.49 -9.46
CA ALA A 137 0.66 11.51 -9.43
C ALA A 137 1.71 11.89 -8.35
N PRO A 138 2.28 10.93 -7.60
CA PRO A 138 3.37 11.22 -6.69
C PRO A 138 4.60 11.73 -7.44
N THR A 139 5.39 12.58 -6.81
CA THR A 139 6.62 13.11 -7.41
C THR A 139 7.83 12.22 -7.13
N ALA A 140 7.77 11.38 -6.10
CA ALA A 140 8.76 10.35 -5.84
C ALA A 140 8.12 9.03 -5.38
N ILE A 141 8.72 7.92 -5.80
CA ILE A 141 8.29 6.56 -5.49
C ILE A 141 9.46 5.74 -5.00
N ARG A 142 9.25 4.99 -3.92
CA ARG A 142 10.11 3.86 -3.55
C ARG A 142 9.28 2.59 -3.55
N THR A 143 9.83 1.53 -4.11
CA THR A 143 9.11 0.27 -4.27
C THR A 143 10.03 -0.92 -4.03
N ALA A 144 9.48 -1.98 -3.46
CA ALA A 144 10.17 -3.27 -3.37
C ALA A 144 9.75 -4.24 -4.49
N VAL A 145 8.96 -3.77 -5.47
CA VAL A 145 8.58 -4.53 -6.67
C VAL A 145 9.72 -4.40 -7.69
N GLU A 146 10.34 -5.52 -8.05
CA GLU A 146 11.47 -5.54 -8.99
C GLU A 146 11.03 -5.66 -10.46
N ASP A 147 9.84 -6.23 -10.70
CA ASP A 147 9.26 -6.40 -12.03
C ASP A 147 8.77 -5.04 -12.56
N ARG A 148 9.51 -4.52 -13.53
CA ARG A 148 9.23 -3.23 -14.15
C ARG A 148 7.90 -3.22 -14.92
N GLU A 149 7.57 -4.29 -15.61
CA GLU A 149 6.30 -4.35 -16.37
C GLU A 149 5.13 -4.34 -15.41
N GLN A 150 5.23 -5.10 -14.31
CA GLN A 150 4.23 -5.09 -13.24
C GLN A 150 4.04 -3.69 -12.63
N LEU A 151 5.13 -2.94 -12.42
CA LEU A 151 5.03 -1.56 -11.90
C LEU A 151 4.34 -0.62 -12.88
N VAL A 152 4.67 -0.71 -14.17
CA VAL A 152 4.01 0.10 -15.21
C VAL A 152 2.53 -0.24 -15.27
N ASP A 153 2.16 -1.52 -15.26
CA ASP A 153 0.75 -1.96 -15.24
C ASP A 153 0.01 -1.43 -14.00
N PHE A 154 0.65 -1.52 -12.84
CA PHE A 154 0.09 -1.01 -11.59
C PHE A 154 -0.24 0.48 -11.67
N PHE A 155 0.72 1.32 -12.09
CA PHE A 155 0.50 2.76 -12.16
C PHE A 155 -0.42 3.18 -13.31
N LEU A 156 -0.38 2.47 -14.43
CA LEU A 156 -1.31 2.68 -15.54
C LEU A 156 -2.75 2.54 -15.05
N HIS A 157 -3.10 1.40 -14.46
CA HIS A 157 -4.44 1.16 -13.95
C HIS A 157 -4.81 2.13 -12.83
N LEU A 158 -3.88 2.38 -11.90
CA LEU A 158 -4.14 3.32 -10.80
C LEU A 158 -4.49 4.71 -11.34
N PHE A 159 -3.76 5.21 -12.34
CA PHE A 159 -3.97 6.56 -12.88
C PHE A 159 -5.16 6.68 -13.80
N GLU A 160 -5.50 5.62 -14.54
CA GLU A 160 -6.74 5.55 -15.32
C GLU A 160 -7.96 5.62 -14.39
N VAL A 161 -7.94 4.88 -13.27
CA VAL A 161 -9.06 4.84 -12.32
C VAL A 161 -9.15 6.11 -11.49
N THR A 162 -8.02 6.67 -11.04
CA THR A 162 -7.99 7.89 -10.21
C THR A 162 -8.08 9.19 -11.03
N GLY A 163 -7.94 9.12 -12.36
CA GLY A 163 -7.93 10.28 -13.24
C GLY A 163 -6.64 11.12 -13.16
N ALA A 164 -5.53 10.53 -12.71
CA ALA A 164 -4.28 11.25 -12.49
C ALA A 164 -3.46 11.51 -13.77
N GLU A 165 -3.94 11.12 -14.95
CA GLU A 165 -3.18 11.23 -16.22
C GLU A 165 -2.66 12.64 -16.49
N ALA A 166 -3.51 13.66 -16.27
CA ALA A 166 -3.13 15.05 -16.50
C ALA A 166 -1.99 15.48 -15.57
N SER A 167 -1.95 14.96 -14.34
CA SER A 167 -0.87 15.19 -13.39
C SER A 167 0.43 14.53 -13.84
N VAL A 168 0.38 13.32 -14.38
CA VAL A 168 1.57 12.62 -14.92
C VAL A 168 2.17 13.41 -16.08
N ARG A 169 1.35 13.80 -17.05
CA ARG A 169 1.78 14.60 -18.21
C ARG A 169 2.40 15.93 -17.77
N ALA A 170 1.76 16.64 -16.84
CA ALA A 170 2.28 17.91 -16.33
C ALA A 170 3.64 17.78 -15.63
N GLN A 171 3.90 16.69 -14.91
CA GLN A 171 5.20 16.45 -14.28
C GLN A 171 6.30 16.18 -15.33
N LEU A 172 6.02 15.39 -16.35
CA LEU A 172 6.95 15.14 -17.45
C LEU A 172 7.27 16.42 -18.23
N ASP A 173 6.25 17.22 -18.52
CA ASP A 173 6.41 18.54 -19.16
C ASP A 173 7.31 19.45 -18.32
N HIS A 174 7.09 19.48 -17.00
CA HIS A 174 7.91 20.27 -16.07
C HIS A 174 9.37 19.82 -16.04
N ALA A 175 9.61 18.50 -16.12
CA ALA A 175 10.94 17.91 -16.20
C ALA A 175 11.59 18.04 -17.59
N GLY A 176 10.86 18.54 -18.59
CA GLY A 176 11.34 18.68 -19.97
C GLY A 176 11.51 17.34 -20.69
N VAL A 177 10.78 16.30 -20.28
CA VAL A 177 10.80 14.98 -20.91
C VAL A 177 9.91 15.00 -22.16
N ALA A 178 10.52 14.90 -23.34
CA ALA A 178 9.78 14.81 -24.60
C ALA A 178 9.27 13.38 -24.81
N LEU A 179 7.96 13.23 -24.97
CA LEU A 179 7.33 11.97 -25.38
C LEU A 179 7.10 11.98 -26.89
N GLU A 180 7.55 10.94 -27.58
CA GLU A 180 7.22 10.73 -28.98
C GLU A 180 5.77 10.25 -29.11
N PRO A 181 4.98 10.75 -30.07
CA PRO A 181 3.59 10.32 -30.23
C PRO A 181 3.54 8.85 -30.69
N GLY A 182 3.04 7.97 -29.82
CA GLY A 182 2.79 6.56 -30.10
C GLY A 182 1.41 6.27 -30.73
N PRO A 183 1.12 5.01 -31.11
CA PRO A 183 -0.21 4.61 -31.57
C PRO A 183 -1.26 4.79 -30.45
N ALA A 184 -2.51 5.10 -30.83
CA ALA A 184 -3.60 5.36 -29.89
C ALA A 184 -3.78 4.19 -28.88
N GLY A 185 -3.55 4.47 -27.59
CA GLY A 185 -3.59 3.50 -26.49
C GLY A 185 -2.21 3.07 -25.95
N ALA A 186 -1.16 3.05 -26.78
CA ALA A 186 0.22 2.85 -26.31
C ALA A 186 0.79 4.11 -25.62
N ASP A 187 0.28 5.26 -26.02
CA ASP A 187 0.72 6.60 -25.60
C ASP A 187 0.77 6.76 -24.07
N PHE A 188 -0.30 6.38 -23.35
CA PHE A 188 -0.31 6.59 -21.89
C PHE A 188 0.53 5.56 -21.12
N ARG A 189 0.67 4.33 -21.63
CA ARG A 189 1.59 3.35 -21.03
C ARG A 189 3.04 3.82 -21.11
N GLU A 190 3.45 4.35 -22.27
CA GLU A 190 4.79 4.92 -22.48
C GLU A 190 5.01 6.18 -21.63
N THR A 191 3.95 7.00 -21.47
CA THR A 191 3.92 8.14 -20.54
C THR A 191 4.21 7.67 -19.11
N VAL A 192 3.50 6.64 -18.61
CA VAL A 192 3.70 6.11 -17.26
C VAL A 192 5.09 5.51 -17.08
N ALA A 193 5.62 4.79 -18.06
CA ALA A 193 6.98 4.28 -18.01
C ALA A 193 8.01 5.42 -17.89
N SER A 194 7.90 6.45 -18.73
CA SER A 194 8.81 7.60 -18.68
C SER A 194 8.72 8.34 -17.34
N TRP A 195 7.50 8.51 -16.81
CA TRP A 195 7.29 9.11 -15.50
C TRP A 195 7.90 8.27 -14.38
N LEU A 196 7.78 6.95 -14.44
CA LEU A 196 8.33 6.07 -13.41
C LEU A 196 9.86 6.12 -13.38
N ASP A 197 10.54 6.32 -14.51
CA ASP A 197 11.99 6.48 -14.55
C ASP A 197 12.44 7.77 -13.83
N MET A 198 11.66 8.83 -13.96
CA MET A 198 11.89 10.08 -13.23
C MET A 198 11.55 9.95 -11.74
N ALA A 199 10.38 9.38 -11.41
CA ALA A 199 9.86 9.35 -10.05
C ALA A 199 10.54 8.29 -9.14
N ALA A 200 11.11 7.22 -9.72
CA ALA A 200 11.80 6.17 -8.97
C ALA A 200 13.32 6.38 -8.83
N SER A 201 13.84 7.50 -9.36
CA SER A 201 15.26 7.91 -9.25
C SER A 201 15.60 8.49 -7.87
#